data_AF-A0A7C1RMQ5-F1
#
_entry.id   AF-A0A7C1RMQ5-F1
#
_cell.length_a   1.000
_cell.length_b   1.000
_cell.length_c   1.000
_cell.angle_alpha   90.00
_cell.angle_beta   90.00
_cell.angle_gamma   90.00
#
_symmetry.space_group_name_H-M   'P 1'
#
loop_
_entity.id
_entity.type
_entity.pdbx_description
1 polymer ?
#
loop_
_entity_poly.entity_id
_entity_poly.type
_entity_poly.pdbx_seq_one_letter_code
_entity_poly.pdbx_strand_id
1 'polypeptide(L)'
;MRPIILGGRLVSLGMLLKDDLRQVWLWYNDRDVRKYLSFPEEIFFYEDELEWYEALRREKRHEKVFTIVENSSHSLVGLIGLHRIDHHNG
;
A
#
# COMPACT_ATOMS: atom_id res chain seq x y z
N MET A 1 11.66 7.59 10.52
CA MET A 1 11.14 8.76 9.77
C MET A 1 10.82 8.29 8.36
N ARG A 2 9.58 8.46 7.89
CA ARG A 2 9.12 7.97 6.56
C ARG A 2 9.38 9.04 5.49
N PRO A 3 9.94 8.69 4.32
CA PRO A 3 10.00 9.60 3.18
C PRO A 3 8.58 9.94 2.66
N ILE A 4 8.28 11.23 2.54
CA ILE A 4 7.07 11.74 1.89
C ILE A 4 7.38 12.00 0.42
N ILE A 5 6.58 11.42 -0.46
CA ILE A 5 6.71 11.54 -1.92
C ILE A 5 5.85 12.71 -2.44
N LEU A 6 4.64 12.87 -1.90
CA LEU A 6 3.74 13.96 -2.27
C LEU A 6 3.01 14.47 -1.03
N GLY A 7 3.14 15.77 -0.75
CA GLY A 7 2.41 16.43 0.33
C GLY A 7 1.01 16.86 -0.11
N GLY A 8 0.02 16.69 0.76
CA GLY A 8 -1.32 17.22 0.58
C GLY A 8 -1.80 17.96 1.83
N ARG A 9 -3.01 18.54 1.78
CA ARG A 9 -3.56 19.33 2.90
C ARG A 9 -3.91 18.47 4.13
N LEU A 10 -4.64 17.38 3.90
CA LEU A 10 -5.12 16.49 4.98
C LEU A 10 -4.27 15.23 5.11
N VAL A 11 -3.85 14.69 3.97
CA VAL A 11 -3.05 13.48 3.87
C VAL A 11 -1.85 13.72 2.96
N SER A 12 -0.81 12.93 3.17
CA SER A 12 0.39 12.88 2.32
C SER A 12 0.62 11.46 1.81
N LEU A 13 1.20 11.35 0.63
CA LEU A 13 1.64 10.08 0.07
C LEU A 13 3.09 9.82 0.48
N GLY A 14 3.31 8.74 1.21
CA GLY A 14 4.61 8.30 1.68
C GLY A 14 5.11 7.03 1.00
N MET A 15 6.39 6.74 1.21
CA MET A 15 6.97 5.45 0.83
C MET A 15 6.43 4.34 1.73
N LEU A 16 5.97 3.23 1.16
CA LEU A 16 5.65 2.00 1.91
C LEU A 16 6.90 1.41 2.54
N LEU A 17 6.86 1.15 3.85
CA LEU A 17 7.94 0.55 4.62
C LEU A 17 7.58 -0.88 5.00
N LYS A 18 8.60 -1.73 5.20
CA LYS A 18 8.39 -3.11 5.61
C LYS A 18 7.64 -3.21 6.96
N ASP A 19 7.86 -2.27 7.86
CA ASP A 19 7.20 -2.24 9.17
C ASP A 19 5.69 -1.97 9.07
N ASP A 20 5.21 -1.44 7.95
CA ASP A 20 3.78 -1.20 7.72
C ASP A 20 3.02 -2.47 7.37
N LEU A 21 3.71 -3.50 6.88
CA LEU A 21 3.07 -4.70 6.35
C LEU A 21 2.19 -5.38 7.39
N ARG A 22 2.55 -5.28 8.68
CA ARG A 22 1.71 -5.83 9.74
C ARG A 22 0.34 -5.14 9.79
N GLN A 23 0.30 -3.82 9.61
CA GLN A 23 -0.95 -3.06 9.58
C GLN A 23 -1.73 -3.35 8.28
N VAL A 24 -1.04 -3.44 7.15
CA VAL A 24 -1.64 -3.75 5.84
C VAL A 24 -2.29 -5.13 5.86
N TRP A 25 -1.59 -6.13 6.39
CA TRP A 25 -2.10 -7.48 6.57
C TRP A 25 -3.38 -7.52 7.42
N LEU A 26 -3.42 -6.74 8.51
CA LEU A 26 -4.62 -6.61 9.34
C LEU A 26 -5.79 -6.02 8.56
N TRP A 27 -5.55 -4.98 7.75
CA TRP A 27 -6.60 -4.39 6.92
C TRP A 27 -7.11 -5.33 5.83
N TYR A 28 -6.21 -6.07 5.20
CA TYR A 28 -6.62 -7.05 4.19
C TYR A 28 -7.34 -8.26 4.77
N ASN A 29 -7.19 -8.56 6.06
CA ASN A 29 -7.98 -9.62 6.72
C ASN A 29 -9.20 -9.09 7.48
N ASP A 30 -9.36 -7.77 7.62
CA ASP A 30 -10.55 -7.16 8.20
C ASP A 30 -11.73 -7.31 7.23
N ARG A 31 -12.77 -8.02 7.65
CA ARG A 31 -13.95 -8.32 6.82
C ARG A 31 -14.76 -7.08 6.47
N ASP A 32 -14.70 -6.02 7.28
CA ASP A 32 -15.37 -4.77 6.97
C ASP A 32 -14.66 -3.95 5.89
N VAL A 33 -13.36 -4.19 5.69
CA VAL A 33 -12.56 -3.57 4.63
C VAL A 33 -12.53 -4.46 3.38
N ARG A 34 -12.20 -5.75 3.55
CA ARG A 34 -12.01 -6.74 2.47
C ARG A 34 -13.21 -6.86 1.53
N LYS A 35 -14.45 -6.71 2.03
CA LYS A 35 -15.67 -6.78 1.20
C LYS A 35 -15.72 -5.78 0.04
N TYR A 36 -14.88 -4.74 0.08
CA TYR A 36 -14.74 -3.73 -0.98
C TYR A 36 -13.48 -3.91 -1.84
N LEU A 37 -12.67 -4.93 -1.58
CA LEU A 37 -11.42 -5.23 -2.28
C LEU A 37 -11.60 -6.42 -3.23
N SER A 38 -10.61 -6.62 -4.11
CA SER A 38 -10.53 -7.81 -4.96
C SER A 38 -10.43 -9.08 -4.11
N PHE A 39 -11.05 -10.17 -4.57
CA PHE A 39 -11.04 -11.48 -3.89
C PHE A 39 -11.49 -11.39 -2.42
N PRO A 40 -12.74 -10.96 -2.14
CA PRO A 40 -13.22 -10.74 -0.78
C PRO A 40 -13.30 -12.00 0.10
N GLU A 41 -13.34 -13.17 -0.53
CA GLU A 41 -13.37 -14.50 0.09
C GLU A 41 -12.01 -14.95 0.66
N GLU A 42 -10.92 -14.44 0.08
CA GLU A 42 -9.56 -14.91 0.37
C GLU A 42 -9.10 -14.53 1.79
N ILE A 43 -8.14 -15.30 2.29
CA ILE A 43 -7.44 -15.07 3.56
C ILE A 43 -5.97 -14.90 3.23
N PHE A 44 -5.36 -13.83 3.74
CA PHE A 44 -3.95 -13.53 3.48
C PHE A 44 -3.15 -13.88 4.72
N PHE A 45 -2.14 -14.71 4.57
CA PHE A 45 -1.12 -14.90 5.58
C PHE A 45 -0.20 -13.68 5.60
N TYR A 46 0.51 -13.50 6.71
CA TYR A 46 1.45 -12.38 6.81
C TYR A 46 2.61 -12.52 5.81
N GLU A 47 2.99 -13.77 5.53
CA GLU A 47 3.99 -14.17 4.55
C GLU A 47 3.61 -13.74 3.13
N ASP A 48 2.33 -13.79 2.76
CA ASP A 48 1.85 -13.33 1.45
C ASP A 48 2.16 -11.84 1.26
N GLU A 49 2.00 -11.04 2.32
CA GLU A 49 2.26 -9.59 2.24
C GLU A 49 3.76 -9.26 2.23
N LEU A 50 4.58 -10.11 2.84
CA LEU A 50 6.03 -10.03 2.73
C LEU A 50 6.47 -10.33 1.30
N GLU A 51 5.92 -11.37 0.68
CA GLU A 51 6.22 -11.73 -0.72
C GLU A 51 5.76 -10.63 -1.69
N TRP A 52 4.56 -10.09 -1.48
CA TRP A 52 4.03 -8.96 -2.25
C TRP A 52 4.95 -7.72 -2.14
N TYR A 53 5.40 -7.37 -0.94
CA TYR A 53 6.31 -6.25 -0.74
C TYR A 53 7.65 -6.44 -1.49
N GLU A 54 8.23 -7.64 -1.43
CA GLU A 54 9.47 -7.93 -2.16
C GLU A 54 9.26 -7.93 -3.68
N ALA A 55 8.10 -8.39 -4.18
CA ALA A 55 7.72 -8.28 -5.59
C ALA A 55 7.61 -6.81 -6.04
N LEU A 56 6.90 -5.96 -5.29
CA LEU A 56 6.83 -4.52 -5.56
C LEU A 56 8.21 -3.87 -5.60
N ARG A 57 9.12 -4.29 -4.71
CA ARG A 57 10.51 -3.82 -4.68
C ARG A 57 11.30 -4.23 -5.91
N ARG A 58 10.94 -5.32 -6.60
CA ARG A 58 11.57 -5.75 -7.86
C ARG A 58 10.94 -5.06 -9.07
N GLU A 59 9.63 -4.85 -9.05
CA GLU A 59 8.84 -4.38 -10.22
C GLU A 59 8.57 -2.86 -10.24
N LYS A 60 9.44 -2.08 -9.58
CA LYS A 60 9.29 -0.62 -9.36
C LYS A 60 9.02 0.22 -10.61
N ARG A 61 9.24 -0.28 -11.83
CA ARG A 61 8.95 0.45 -13.07
C ARG A 61 7.46 0.45 -13.40
N HIS A 62 6.78 -0.68 -13.20
CA HIS A 62 5.38 -0.87 -13.58
C HIS A 62 4.42 -0.72 -12.41
N GLU A 63 4.95 -0.91 -11.20
CA GLU A 63 4.18 -0.93 -9.96
C GLU A 63 4.67 0.19 -9.03
N LYS A 64 3.76 1.08 -8.63
CA LYS A 64 4.02 2.15 -7.66
C LYS A 64 2.96 2.12 -6.58
N VAL A 65 3.35 1.73 -5.37
CA VAL A 65 2.47 1.74 -4.20
C VAL A 65 2.95 2.79 -3.21
N PHE A 66 2.01 3.60 -2.73
CA PHE A 66 2.23 4.63 -1.75
C PHE A 66 1.35 4.39 -0.53
N THR A 67 1.85 4.81 0.61
CA THR A 67 1.07 4.88 1.84
C THR A 67 0.34 6.20 1.92
N ILE A 68 -0.91 6.20 2.35
CA ILE A 68 -1.66 7.40 2.69
C ILE A 68 -1.45 7.65 4.19
N VAL A 69 -0.87 8.81 4.52
CA VAL A 69 -0.55 9.21 5.89
C VAL A 69 -1.38 10.43 6.25
N GLU A 70 -2.10 10.38 7.37
CA GLU A 70 -2.86 11.53 7.88
C GLU A 70 -1.92 12.52 8.58
N ASN A 71 -1.96 13.80 8.17
CA ASN A 71 -0.92 14.76 8.52
C ASN A 71 -0.93 15.17 10.00
N SER A 72 -2.09 15.18 10.66
CA SER A 72 -2.19 15.61 12.07
C SER A 72 -1.61 14.58 13.04
N SER A 73 -1.95 13.32 12.85
CA SER A 73 -1.58 12.19 13.71
C SER A 73 -0.33 11.46 13.23
N HIS A 74 0.09 11.68 11.98
CA HIS A 74 1.12 10.91 11.28
C HIS A 74 0.81 9.40 11.20
N SER A 75 -0.47 9.04 11.32
CA SER A 75 -0.92 7.66 11.24
C SER A 75 -1.08 7.20 9.79
N LEU A 76 -0.86 5.91 9.57
CA LEU A 76 -1.15 5.26 8.30
C LEU A 76 -2.67 5.02 8.22
N VAL A 77 -3.30 5.50 7.14
CA VAL A 77 -4.76 5.38 6.95
C VAL A 77 -5.15 4.59 5.70
N GLY A 78 -4.19 4.21 4.88
CA GLY A 78 -4.44 3.34 3.74
C GLY A 78 -3.26 3.23 2.79
N LEU A 79 -3.51 2.57 1.67
CA LEU A 79 -2.57 2.44 0.55
C LEU A 79 -3.24 2.93 -0.74
N ILE A 80 -2.41 3.36 -1.68
CA ILE A 80 -2.84 3.61 -3.06
C ILE A 80 -1.76 3.09 -4.02
N GLY A 81 -2.21 2.41 -5.07
CA GLY A 81 -1.33 1.81 -6.07
C GLY A 81 -1.63 2.31 -7.47
N LEU A 82 -0.57 2.60 -8.23
CA LEU A 82 -0.59 2.70 -9.68
C LEU A 82 0.03 1.43 -10.22
N HIS A 83 -0.78 0.65 -10.91
CA HIS A 83 -0.45 -0.70 -11.38
C HIS A 83 -0.38 -0.72 -12.90
N ARG A 84 0.44 -1.60 -13.48
CA ARG A 84 0.58 -1.79 -14.94
C ARG A 84 0.90 -0.50 -15.71
N ILE A 85 1.83 0.30 -15.21
CA ILE A 85 2.25 1.54 -15.87
C ILE A 85 2.94 1.20 -17.20
N ASP A 86 2.34 1.63 -18.30
CA ASP A 86 2.93 1.58 -19.64
C ASP A 86 3.72 2.86 -19.91
N HIS A 87 5.05 2.74 -20.00
CA HIS A 87 5.96 3.87 -20.29
C HIS A 87 6.22 4.04 -21.80
N HIS A 88 5.71 3.16 -22.65
CA HIS A 88 5.96 3.15 -24.09
C HIS A 88 4.81 3.78 -24.89
N ASN A 89 3.55 3.56 -24.47
CA ASN A 89 2.36 4.06 -25.18
C ASN A 89 1.56 5.11 -24.38
N GLY A 90 2.15 5.65 -23.31
CA GLY A 90 1.54 6.63 -22.41
C GLY A 90 1.57 8.06 -22.93
#